data_AF-A0A3Q2EFV9-F1
#
_entry.id   AF-A0A3Q2EFV9-F1
#
_cell.length_a   1.000
_cell.length_b   1.000
_cell.length_c   1.000
_cell.angle_alpha   90.00
_cell.angle_beta   90.00
_cell.angle_gamma   90.00
#
_symmetry.space_group_name_H-M   'P 1'
#
loop_
_entity.id
_entity.type
_entity.pdbx_description
1 polymer ?
#
loop_
_entity_poly.entity_id
_entity_poly.type
_entity_poly.pdbx_seq_one_letter_code
_entity_poly.pdbx_strand_id
1 'polypeptide(L)'
;MDEQALLGLNPNADAPYRQRALAYFEQLKQSQDAWEVCADALAKGIYSDDHVKFFCFQVLEHQIKFRHAGLTAPQQQLIRETLMKSISRSGRILPVPL
;
A
#
# COMPACT_ATOMS: atom_id res chain seq x y z
N MET A 1 1.62 -10.87 1.32
CA MET A 1 0.29 -10.28 1.56
C MET A 1 -0.71 -11.44 1.48
N ASP A 2 -1.69 -11.51 2.37
CA ASP A 2 -2.66 -12.62 2.39
C ASP A 2 -3.64 -12.54 1.21
N GLU A 3 -3.55 -13.49 0.28
CA GLU A 3 -4.35 -13.52 -0.96
C GLU A 3 -5.85 -13.69 -0.70
N GLN A 4 -6.23 -14.40 0.38
CA GLN A 4 -7.65 -14.59 0.75
C GLN A 4 -8.27 -13.28 1.22
N ALA A 5 -7.49 -12.46 1.95
CA ALA A 5 -7.93 -11.12 2.32
C ALA A 5 -8.05 -10.20 1.10
N LEU A 6 -7.18 -10.35 0.09
CA LEU A 6 -7.27 -9.57 -1.14
C LEU A 6 -8.52 -9.90 -1.97
N LEU A 7 -9.02 -11.15 -1.94
CA LEU A 7 -10.28 -11.50 -2.58
C LEU A 7 -11.47 -10.68 -2.05
N GLY A 8 -11.45 -10.32 -0.77
CA GLY A 8 -12.49 -9.48 -0.17
C GLY A 8 -12.39 -8.00 -0.52
N LEU A 9 -11.34 -7.53 -1.19
CA LEU A 9 -11.30 -6.17 -1.76
C LEU A 9 -12.09 -6.04 -3.06
N ASN A 10 -12.39 -7.17 -3.70
CA ASN A 10 -13.18 -7.19 -4.91
C ASN A 10 -14.61 -6.69 -4.56
N PRO A 11 -15.16 -5.71 -5.29
CA PRO A 11 -16.51 -5.20 -5.04
C PRO A 11 -17.59 -6.29 -5.22
N ASN A 12 -17.28 -7.36 -5.95
CA ASN A 12 -18.14 -8.52 -6.14
C ASN A 12 -18.00 -9.59 -5.05
N ALA A 13 -17.17 -9.39 -4.02
CA ALA A 13 -16.97 -10.35 -2.95
C ALA A 13 -18.14 -10.36 -1.94
N ASP A 14 -18.48 -11.56 -1.44
CA ASP A 14 -19.54 -11.69 -0.45
C ASP A 14 -19.22 -10.91 0.84
N ALA A 15 -20.27 -10.52 1.55
CA ALA A 15 -20.18 -9.80 2.82
C ALA A 15 -19.15 -10.40 3.83
N PRO A 16 -19.09 -11.72 4.08
CA PRO A 16 -18.10 -12.29 5.00
C PRO A 16 -16.64 -12.13 4.52
N TYR A 17 -16.38 -12.21 3.22
CA TYR A 17 -15.03 -12.01 2.67
C TYR A 17 -14.60 -10.55 2.78
N ARG A 18 -15.52 -9.61 2.48
CA ARG A 18 -15.28 -8.16 2.67
C ARG A 18 -14.94 -7.84 4.12
N GLN A 19 -15.70 -8.38 5.07
CA GLN A 19 -15.49 -8.11 6.49
C GLN A 19 -14.14 -8.66 6.99
N ARG A 20 -13.75 -9.84 6.49
CA ARG A 20 -12.44 -10.44 6.78
C ARG A 20 -11.29 -9.64 6.18
N ALA A 21 -11.47 -9.15 4.95
CA ALA A 21 -10.51 -8.28 4.29
C ALA A 21 -10.31 -6.98 5.07
N LEU A 22 -11.39 -6.30 5.45
CA LEU A 22 -11.36 -5.10 6.30
C LEU A 22 -10.63 -5.32 7.63
N ALA A 23 -10.90 -6.43 8.33
CA ALA A 23 -10.21 -6.75 9.57
C ALA A 23 -8.69 -6.96 9.37
N TYR A 24 -8.31 -7.69 8.32
CA TYR A 24 -6.92 -7.88 7.94
C TYR A 24 -6.25 -6.53 7.57
N PHE A 25 -6.99 -5.64 6.92
CA PHE A 25 -6.51 -4.30 6.58
C PHE A 25 -6.26 -3.41 7.77
N GLU A 26 -7.16 -3.41 8.76
CA GLU A 26 -6.92 -2.68 10.00
C GLU A 26 -5.69 -3.21 10.74
N GLN A 27 -5.50 -4.53 10.75
CA GLN A 27 -4.29 -5.14 11.32
C GLN A 27 -3.02 -4.71 10.57
N LEU A 28 -3.06 -4.66 9.23
CA LEU A 28 -1.94 -4.16 8.43
C LEU A 28 -1.64 -2.69 8.72
N LYS A 29 -2.65 -1.84 8.93
CA LYS A 29 -2.46 -0.42 9.26
C LYS A 29 -1.83 -0.23 10.64
N GLN A 30 -2.14 -1.10 11.59
CA GLN A 30 -1.57 -1.06 12.95
C GLN A 30 -0.15 -1.65 13.02
N SER A 31 0.13 -2.62 12.15
CA SER A 31 1.42 -3.31 12.08
C SER A 31 2.55 -2.38 11.65
N GLN A 32 3.72 -2.57 12.26
CA GLN A 32 4.89 -1.70 12.07
C GLN A 32 5.69 -2.04 10.81
N ASP A 33 5.56 -3.26 10.29
CA ASP A 33 6.33 -3.79 9.15
C ASP A 33 5.44 -4.05 7.92
N ALA A 34 4.11 -4.01 8.09
CA ALA A 34 3.15 -4.26 7.02
C ALA A 34 3.28 -3.31 5.82
N TRP A 35 3.76 -2.09 6.05
CA TRP A 35 3.98 -1.13 4.97
C TRP A 35 5.09 -1.56 4.01
N GLU A 36 6.08 -2.35 4.46
CA GLU A 36 7.13 -2.88 3.58
C GLU A 36 6.52 -3.85 2.56
N VAL A 37 5.58 -4.68 3.01
CA VAL A 37 4.84 -5.60 2.13
C VAL A 37 4.01 -4.81 1.12
N CYS A 38 3.35 -3.74 1.54
CA CYS A 38 2.60 -2.85 0.65
C CYS A 38 3.52 -2.11 -0.34
N ALA A 39 4.70 -1.66 0.10
CA ALA A 39 5.67 -0.99 -0.73
C ALA A 39 6.24 -1.94 -1.79
N ASP A 40 6.68 -3.12 -1.39
CA ASP A 40 7.21 -4.14 -2.29
C ASP A 40 6.15 -4.60 -3.32
N ALA A 41 4.90 -4.78 -2.88
CA ALA A 41 3.78 -5.09 -3.76
C ALA A 41 3.54 -4.02 -4.84
N LEU A 42 3.59 -2.73 -4.46
CA LEU A 42 3.47 -1.60 -5.39
C LEU A 42 4.69 -1.48 -6.32
N ALA A 43 5.90 -1.67 -5.78
CA ALA A 43 7.15 -1.56 -6.54
C ALA A 43 7.28 -2.66 -7.59
N LYS A 44 6.94 -3.90 -7.23
CA LYS A 44 6.87 -5.02 -8.16
C LYS A 44 5.68 -4.88 -9.11
N GLY A 45 4.60 -4.24 -8.66
CA GLY A 45 3.36 -4.12 -9.43
C GLY A 45 2.68 -5.47 -9.60
N ILE A 46 2.77 -6.32 -8.57
CA ILE A 46 2.27 -7.70 -8.59
C ILE A 46 0.74 -7.72 -8.73
N TYR A 47 0.08 -6.70 -8.19
CA TYR A 47 -1.37 -6.58 -8.23
C TYR A 47 -1.80 -5.60 -9.32
N SER A 48 -2.56 -6.12 -10.28
CA SER A 48 -3.24 -5.31 -11.32
C SER A 48 -4.45 -4.57 -10.78
N ASP A 49 -5.06 -5.08 -9.72
CA ASP A 49 -6.31 -4.58 -9.15
C ASP A 49 -6.10 -3.19 -8.51
N ASP A 50 -6.89 -2.22 -8.95
CA ASP A 50 -6.78 -0.84 -8.48
C ASP A 50 -7.18 -0.69 -7.01
N HIS A 51 -8.05 -1.58 -6.49
CA HIS A 51 -8.45 -1.57 -5.09
C HIS A 51 -7.27 -1.97 -4.20
N VAL A 52 -6.50 -2.96 -4.62
CA VAL A 52 -5.29 -3.41 -3.91
C VAL A 52 -4.21 -2.33 -3.94
N LYS A 53 -4.01 -1.67 -5.09
CA LYS A 53 -3.05 -0.56 -5.20
C LYS A 53 -3.44 0.61 -4.28
N PHE A 54 -4.70 1.05 -4.35
CA PHE A 54 -5.21 2.14 -3.51
C PHE A 54 -5.05 1.82 -2.02
N PHE A 55 -5.31 0.56 -1.66
CA PHE A 55 -5.10 0.08 -0.30
C PHE A 55 -3.62 0.17 0.13
N CYS A 56 -2.69 -0.34 -0.68
CA CYS A 56 -1.26 -0.24 -0.39
C CYS A 56 -0.81 1.21 -0.21
N PHE A 57 -1.30 2.13 -1.04
CA PHE A 57 -1.07 3.56 -0.88
C PHE A 57 -1.62 4.11 0.43
N GLN A 58 -2.82 3.69 0.83
CA GLN A 58 -3.45 4.13 2.07
C GLN A 58 -2.67 3.68 3.32
N VAL A 59 -2.13 2.46 3.32
CA VAL A 59 -1.26 1.95 4.40
C VAL A 59 0.03 2.76 4.48
N LEU A 60 0.67 3.02 3.33
CA LEU A 60 1.88 3.83 3.26
C LEU A 60 1.62 5.26 3.73
N GLU A 61 0.53 5.89 3.28
CA GLU A 61 0.16 7.23 3.70
C GLU A 61 -0.04 7.31 5.21
N HIS A 62 -0.71 6.32 5.81
CA HIS A 62 -0.93 6.27 7.25
C HIS A 62 0.41 6.11 8.01
N GLN A 63 1.30 5.23 7.55
CA GLN A 63 2.62 5.06 8.17
C GLN A 63 3.47 6.33 8.08
N ILE A 64 3.43 7.05 6.95
CA ILE A 64 4.14 8.32 6.81
C ILE A 64 3.47 9.39 7.71
N LYS A 65 2.14 9.47 7.76
CA LYS A 65 1.47 10.49 8.59
C LYS A 65 1.68 10.29 10.08
N PHE A 66 1.61 9.05 10.57
CA PHE A 66 1.59 8.75 12.00
C PHE A 66 2.91 8.22 12.55
N ARG A 67 3.76 7.60 11.72
CA ARG A 67 5.00 6.94 12.16
C ARG A 67 6.25 7.38 11.39
N HIS A 68 6.20 8.41 10.54
CA HIS A 68 7.39 8.88 9.81
C HIS A 68 8.56 9.29 10.72
N ALA A 69 8.29 9.83 11.90
CA ALA A 69 9.32 10.15 12.89
C ALA A 69 10.03 8.90 13.46
N GLY A 70 9.40 7.72 13.38
CA GLY A 70 9.98 6.44 13.81
C GLY A 70 10.59 5.62 12.68
N LEU A 71 10.50 6.08 11.42
CA LEU A 71 11.11 5.41 10.27
C LEU A 71 12.57 5.81 10.15
N THR A 72 13.42 4.82 9.91
CA THR A 72 14.84 5.03 9.63
C THR A 72 15.04 5.65 8.24
N ALA A 73 16.17 6.35 8.03
CA ALA A 73 16.52 6.93 6.73
C ALA A 73 16.36 5.97 5.52
N PRO A 74 16.82 4.69 5.57
CA PRO A 74 16.60 3.77 4.46
C PRO A 74 15.12 3.42 4.25
N GLN A 75 14.31 3.33 5.32
CA GLN A 75 12.87 3.07 5.20
C GLN A 75 12.14 4.25 4.52
N GLN A 76 12.45 5.48 4.91
CA GLN A 76 11.90 6.68 4.27
C GLN A 76 12.27 6.73 2.77
N GLN A 77 13.51 6.39 2.44
CA GLN A 77 13.99 6.36 1.06
C GLN A 77 13.28 5.27 0.24
N LEU A 78 13.09 4.07 0.80
CA LEU A 78 12.36 2.98 0.16
C LEU A 78 10.92 3.37 -0.18
N ILE A 79 10.20 4.00 0.76
CA ILE A 79 8.84 4.49 0.55
C ILE A 79 8.82 5.53 -0.58
N ARG A 80 9.74 6.51 -0.53
CA ARG A 80 9.82 7.56 -1.54
C ARG A 80 10.09 6.99 -2.94
N GLU A 81 11.04 6.08 -3.06
CA GLU A 81 11.35 5.41 -4.33
C GLU A 81 10.17 4.58 -4.85
N THR A 82 9.47 3.88 -3.96
CA THR A 82 8.29 3.09 -4.31
C THR A 82 7.17 4.00 -4.83
N LEU A 83 6.86 5.07 -4.11
CA LEU A 83 5.86 6.05 -4.51
C LEU A 83 6.25 6.68 -5.86
N MET A 84 7.49 7.13 -6.03
CA MET A 84 7.99 7.66 -7.30
C MET A 84 7.84 6.65 -8.45
N LYS A 85 8.30 5.41 -8.28
CA LYS A 85 8.17 4.35 -9.30
C LYS A 85 6.71 4.06 -9.64
N SER A 86 5.84 4.01 -8.65
CA SER A 86 4.41 3.74 -8.85
C SER A 86 3.71 4.87 -9.62
N ILE A 87 4.04 6.14 -9.32
CA ILE A 87 3.52 7.31 -10.03
C ILE A 87 4.06 7.35 -11.46
N SER A 88 5.34 7.07 -11.66
CA SER A 88 5.96 6.99 -12.99
C SER A 88 5.31 5.91 -13.86
N ARG A 89 4.90 4.77 -13.29
CA ARG A 89 4.15 3.73 -14.02
C ARG A 89 2.73 4.15 -14.39
N SER A 90 2.08 4.98 -13.58
CA SER A 90 0.70 5.45 -13.83
C SER A 90 0.59 6.61 -14.83
N GLY A 91 1.70 7.07 -15.43
CA GLY A 91 1.67 7.89 -16.64
C GLY A 91 1.06 9.30 -16.51
N ARG A 92 1.00 9.86 -15.30
CA ARG A 92 0.62 11.27 -15.08
C ARG A 92 1.22 11.75 -13.76
N ILE A 93 2.42 12.32 -13.78
CA ILE A 93 2.85 13.53 -13.03
C ILE A 93 4.20 13.96 -13.65
N LEU A 94 4.25 15.18 -14.19
CA LEU A 94 5.47 15.85 -14.65
C LEU A 94 6.48 15.97 -13.49
N PRO A 95 7.79 15.92 -13.75
CA PRO A 95 8.79 16.25 -12.74
C PRO A 95 8.55 17.68 -12.24
N VAL A 96 8.30 17.84 -10.94
CA VAL A 96 8.37 19.13 -10.27
C VAL A 96 9.86 19.46 -10.15
N PRO A 97 10.38 20.51 -10.83
CA PRO A 97 11.76 20.93 -10.64
C PRO A 97 11.90 21.59 -9.27
N LEU A 98 13.01 21.29 -8.59
CA LEU A 98 13.49 22.03 -7.42
C LEU A 98 13.76 23.50 -7.76
#